data_AF-A0A2G9U5E3-F1
#
_entry.id   AF-A0A2G9U5E3-F1
#
_cell.length_a   1.000
_cell.length_b   1.000
_cell.length_c   1.000
_cell.angle_alpha   90.00
_cell.angle_beta   90.00
_cell.angle_gamma   90.00
#
_symmetry.space_group_name_H-M   'P 1'
#
loop_
_entity.id
_entity.type
_entity.pdbx_description
1 polymer ?
#
loop_
_entity_poly.entity_id
_entity_poly.type
_entity_poly.pdbx_seq_one_letter_code
_entity_poly.pdbx_strand_id
1 'polypeptide(L)'
;YLENIYPELLPGNIPEKFDIVKTPVQNGKKFQIRLANSTFCLTAESTNGRIARGNRVEMANEFRPMGSSRLCLDSLKGVSLLKCHNQRAHQDWQVTKEGKFYNKAMGKCIKADAELLSLAVLQFCSLASKFVVEEVTVTTCAAGPNQKPSEALSQNTEA
;
A
#
# COMPACT_ATOMS: atom_id res chain seq x y z
N TYR A 1 9.21 -3.54 -25.44
CA TYR A 1 8.27 -2.96 -26.43
C TYR A 1 6.83 -3.03 -25.91
N LEU A 2 6.29 -4.22 -25.63
CA LEU A 2 4.91 -4.39 -25.14
C LEU A 2 4.58 -3.59 -23.87
N GLU A 3 5.45 -3.59 -22.87
CA GLU A 3 5.20 -2.89 -21.59
C GLU A 3 5.08 -1.36 -21.70
N ASN A 4 5.71 -0.76 -22.71
CA ASN A 4 5.77 0.69 -22.84
C ASN A 4 4.88 1.22 -23.98
N ILE A 5 4.58 0.39 -24.99
CA ILE A 5 3.85 0.80 -26.19
C ILE A 5 2.41 0.26 -26.19
N TYR A 6 2.19 -0.98 -25.73
CA TYR A 6 0.86 -1.62 -25.71
C TYR A 6 0.61 -2.35 -24.38
N PRO A 7 0.73 -1.66 -23.23
CA PRO A 7 0.56 -2.28 -21.92
C PRO A 7 -0.84 -2.86 -21.69
N GLU A 8 -1.85 -2.39 -22.40
CA GLU A 8 -3.22 -2.90 -22.37
C GLU A 8 -3.36 -4.34 -22.90
N LEU A 9 -2.46 -4.76 -23.79
CA LEU A 9 -2.43 -6.12 -24.35
C LEU A 9 -1.79 -7.13 -23.40
N LEU A 10 -1.18 -6.67 -22.30
CA LEU A 10 -0.59 -7.56 -21.32
C LEU A 10 -1.66 -8.37 -20.59
N PRO A 11 -1.45 -9.68 -20.37
CA PRO A 11 -2.37 -10.49 -19.59
C PRO A 11 -2.40 -10.03 -18.13
N GLY A 12 -3.54 -10.24 -17.44
CA GLY A 12 -3.68 -9.93 -16.01
C GLY A 12 -3.90 -8.45 -15.68
N ASN A 13 -4.31 -7.63 -16.67
CA ASN A 13 -4.67 -6.23 -16.44
C ASN A 13 -5.98 -6.05 -15.65
N ILE A 14 -6.89 -7.02 -15.74
CA ILE A 14 -8.14 -7.07 -14.99
C ILE A 14 -8.09 -8.36 -14.16
N PRO A 15 -8.00 -8.27 -12.83
CA PRO A 15 -8.03 -9.45 -11.97
C PRO A 15 -9.36 -10.18 -12.13
N GLU A 16 -9.32 -11.51 -12.19
CA GLU A 16 -10.55 -12.29 -12.16
C GLU A 16 -11.18 -12.26 -10.76
N LYS A 17 -12.47 -12.58 -10.65
CA LYS A 17 -13.14 -12.59 -9.33
C LYS A 17 -12.44 -13.49 -8.32
N PHE A 18 -11.83 -14.59 -8.77
CA PHE A 18 -11.11 -15.54 -7.92
C PHE A 18 -9.73 -15.06 -7.48
N ASP A 19 -9.22 -13.97 -8.07
CA ASP A 19 -7.94 -13.39 -7.70
C ASP A 19 -8.08 -12.41 -6.54
N ILE A 20 -9.30 -11.97 -6.22
CA ILE A 20 -9.54 -11.01 -5.14
C ILE A 20 -9.62 -11.74 -3.80
N VAL A 21 -8.81 -11.30 -2.85
CA VAL A 21 -8.83 -11.78 -1.47
C VAL A 21 -9.47 -10.74 -0.56
N LYS A 22 -10.14 -11.22 0.50
CA LYS A 22 -10.64 -10.35 1.55
C LYS A 22 -9.45 -9.73 2.26
N THR A 23 -9.42 -8.40 2.34
CA THR A 23 -8.38 -7.70 3.09
C THR A 23 -8.41 -8.12 4.56
N PRO A 24 -7.25 -8.30 5.21
CA PRO A 24 -7.17 -8.75 6.60
C PRO A 24 -7.56 -7.65 7.61
N VAL A 25 -8.11 -6.52 7.12
CA VAL A 25 -8.40 -5.34 7.93
C VAL A 25 -9.54 -5.65 8.89
N GLN A 26 -9.26 -5.46 10.18
CA GLN A 26 -10.20 -5.65 11.28
C GLN A 26 -10.59 -4.29 11.87
N ASN A 27 -11.84 -4.17 12.31
CA ASN A 27 -12.31 -2.93 12.92
C ASN A 27 -11.58 -2.67 14.26
N GLY A 28 -11.21 -1.42 14.53
CA GLY A 28 -10.50 -1.02 15.76
C GLY A 28 -8.98 -1.23 15.74
N LYS A 29 -8.42 -1.84 14.68
CA LYS A 29 -6.98 -2.01 14.50
C LYS A 29 -6.42 -1.04 13.47
N LYS A 30 -5.14 -0.69 13.62
CA LYS A 30 -4.41 0.15 12.67
C LYS A 30 -3.57 -0.75 11.77
N PHE A 31 -3.54 -0.41 10.49
CA PHE A 31 -2.79 -1.16 9.48
C PHE A 31 -1.91 -0.20 8.69
N GLN A 32 -0.81 -0.73 8.17
CA GLN A 32 0.05 -0.07 7.20
C GLN A 32 0.08 -0.89 5.92
N ILE A 33 0.41 -0.23 4.81
CA ILE A 33 0.53 -0.86 3.50
C ILE A 33 1.96 -0.70 3.05
N ARG A 34 2.72 -1.80 3.08
CA ARG A 34 4.13 -1.84 2.73
C ARG A 34 4.33 -2.37 1.32
N LEU A 35 5.25 -1.78 0.58
CA LEU A 35 5.67 -2.30 -0.72
C LEU A 35 6.44 -3.61 -0.51
N ALA A 36 6.02 -4.68 -1.19
CA ALA A 36 6.59 -6.01 -1.04
C ALA A 36 8.11 -5.99 -1.27
N ASN A 37 8.85 -6.79 -0.49
CA ASN A 37 10.31 -6.87 -0.52
C ASN A 37 11.06 -5.55 -0.26
N SER A 38 10.40 -4.58 0.36
CA SER A 38 11.00 -3.30 0.78
C SER A 38 10.55 -2.90 2.18
N THR A 39 11.20 -1.88 2.72
CA THR A 39 10.80 -1.17 3.95
C THR A 39 9.94 0.06 3.67
N PHE A 40 9.65 0.36 2.40
CA PHE A 40 8.86 1.53 2.02
C PHE A 40 7.37 1.28 2.18
N CYS A 41 6.66 2.24 2.74
CA CYS A 41 5.23 2.16 3.00
C CYS A 41 4.48 3.32 2.34
N LEU A 42 3.26 3.04 1.91
CA LEU A 42 2.36 4.06 1.40
C LEU A 42 1.97 4.99 2.56
N THR A 43 2.16 6.27 2.32
CA THR A 43 1.75 7.36 3.23
C THR A 43 1.03 8.44 2.45
N ALA A 44 0.20 9.22 3.14
CA ALA A 44 -0.22 10.49 2.59
C ALA A 44 0.98 11.44 2.53
N GLU A 45 1.15 12.13 1.40
CA GLU A 45 1.90 13.37 1.32
C GLU A 45 1.41 14.29 2.43
N SER A 46 2.31 15.00 3.10
CA SER A 46 1.95 15.83 4.23
C SER A 46 2.74 17.11 4.24
N THR A 47 2.04 18.23 4.41
CA THR A 47 2.65 19.51 4.75
C THR A 47 2.56 19.66 6.27
N ASN A 48 3.72 19.78 6.93
CA ASN A 48 3.83 19.96 8.39
C ASN A 48 3.16 18.86 9.23
N GLY A 49 3.21 17.60 8.78
CA GLY A 49 2.70 16.44 9.51
C GLY A 49 1.16 16.36 9.57
N ARG A 50 0.44 17.20 8.82
CA ARG A 50 -1.02 17.13 8.69
C ARG A 50 -1.42 16.49 7.36
N ILE A 51 -2.41 15.61 7.44
CA ILE A 51 -3.08 15.04 6.27
C ILE A 51 -4.28 15.92 5.93
N ALA A 52 -4.42 16.28 4.66
CA ALA A 52 -5.55 17.06 4.17
C ALA A 52 -6.20 16.39 2.94
N ARG A 53 -7.38 16.91 2.57
CA ARG A 53 -8.08 16.49 1.36
C ARG A 53 -7.25 16.89 0.14
N GLY A 54 -7.05 15.95 -0.77
CA GLY A 54 -6.30 16.13 -2.00
C GLY A 54 -4.82 15.77 -1.89
N ASN A 55 -4.33 15.46 -0.69
CA ASN A 55 -2.98 14.96 -0.50
C ASN A 55 -2.80 13.67 -1.31
N ARG A 56 -1.69 13.60 -2.05
CA ARG A 56 -1.34 12.42 -2.83
C ARG A 56 -0.80 11.34 -1.91
N VAL A 57 -0.66 10.12 -2.43
CA VAL A 57 0.01 9.05 -1.71
C VAL A 57 1.43 8.92 -2.23
N GLU A 58 2.38 8.83 -1.32
CA GLU A 58 3.81 8.71 -1.59
C GLU A 58 4.41 7.54 -0.81
N MET A 59 5.65 7.19 -1.13
CA MET A 59 6.42 6.17 -0.42
C MET A 59 7.30 6.79 0.65
N ALA A 60 7.20 6.31 1.89
CA ALA A 60 8.08 6.69 2.99
C ALA A 60 8.74 5.47 3.62
N ASN A 61 9.97 5.67 4.10
CA ASN A 61 10.75 4.69 4.86
C ASN A 61 10.59 4.87 6.38
N GLU A 62 9.56 5.61 6.78
CA GLU A 62 9.17 5.80 8.17
C GLU A 62 7.64 5.68 8.27
N PHE A 63 7.17 5.31 9.45
CA PHE A 63 5.74 5.18 9.69
C PHE A 63 5.09 6.57 9.74
N ARG A 64 4.34 6.89 8.68
CA ARG A 64 3.54 8.11 8.58
C ARG A 64 2.06 7.76 8.46
N PRO A 65 1.18 8.59 9.04
CA PRO A 65 -0.24 8.32 8.95
C PRO A 65 -0.72 8.51 7.49
N MET A 66 -1.43 7.51 6.98
CA MET A 66 -2.11 7.57 5.68
C MET A 66 -3.65 7.61 5.82
N GLY A 67 -4.17 7.35 7.02
CA GLY A 67 -5.60 7.20 7.27
C GLY A 67 -6.18 8.29 8.15
N SER A 68 -7.41 8.68 7.84
CA SER A 68 -8.26 9.52 8.70
C SER A 68 -9.68 8.96 8.68
N SER A 69 -10.43 9.09 9.77
CA SER A 69 -11.84 8.68 9.81
C SER A 69 -12.73 9.43 8.79
N ARG A 70 -12.21 10.53 8.23
CA ARG A 70 -12.92 11.38 7.26
C ARG A 70 -12.33 11.31 5.85
N LEU A 71 -11.12 10.79 5.69
CA LEU A 71 -10.42 10.75 4.41
C LEU A 71 -10.13 9.31 4.01
N CYS A 72 -10.53 8.96 2.79
CA CYS A 72 -10.40 7.65 2.21
C CYS A 72 -9.46 7.71 1.01
N LEU A 73 -8.73 6.62 0.78
CA LEU A 73 -7.97 6.42 -0.44
C LEU A 73 -8.92 6.39 -1.63
N ASP A 74 -8.66 7.23 -2.60
CA ASP A 74 -9.53 7.49 -3.74
C ASP A 74 -8.72 7.42 -5.03
N SER A 75 -9.36 7.00 -6.12
CA SER A 75 -8.76 6.82 -7.43
C SER A 75 -9.20 7.87 -8.46
N LEU A 76 -10.18 8.72 -8.15
CA LEU A 76 -10.80 9.66 -9.10
C LEU A 76 -9.80 10.69 -9.65
N LYS A 77 -8.86 11.14 -8.82
CA LYS A 77 -7.81 12.11 -9.19
C LYS A 77 -6.42 11.50 -9.07
N GLY A 78 -6.29 10.22 -9.40
CA GLY A 78 -5.11 9.42 -9.07
C GLY A 78 -5.15 8.95 -7.62
N VAL A 79 -4.07 8.32 -7.15
CA VAL A 79 -3.98 7.74 -5.81
C VAL A 79 -3.84 8.86 -4.77
N SER A 80 -4.96 9.26 -4.18
CA SER A 80 -5.04 10.45 -3.31
C SER A 80 -6.08 10.28 -2.21
N LEU A 81 -6.07 11.18 -1.22
CA LEU A 81 -7.03 11.16 -0.14
C LEU A 81 -8.18 12.14 -0.37
N LEU A 82 -9.41 11.63 -0.45
CA LEU A 82 -10.64 12.44 -0.56
C LEU A 82 -11.59 12.15 0.59
N LYS A 83 -12.64 12.97 0.74
CA LYS A 83 -13.67 12.74 1.75
C LYS A 83 -14.33 11.39 1.51
N CYS A 84 -14.41 10.55 2.54
CA CYS A 84 -15.12 9.28 2.44
C CYS A 84 -16.60 9.52 2.08
N HIS A 85 -17.08 8.87 1.01
CA HIS A 85 -18.46 9.05 0.53
C HIS A 85 -19.25 7.73 0.38
N ASN A 86 -18.66 6.58 0.72
CA ASN A 86 -19.32 5.26 0.81
C ASN A 86 -20.08 4.80 -0.46
N GLN A 87 -19.85 5.41 -1.62
CA GLN A 87 -20.51 5.05 -2.88
C GLN A 87 -19.88 3.83 -3.58
N ARG A 88 -18.89 3.19 -2.95
CA ARG A 88 -18.25 1.93 -3.40
C ARG A 88 -17.79 1.93 -4.88
N ALA A 89 -17.12 3.01 -5.29
CA ALA A 89 -16.55 3.19 -6.63
C ALA A 89 -15.04 3.50 -6.55
N HIS A 90 -14.66 4.77 -6.67
CA HIS A 90 -13.25 5.20 -6.60
C HIS A 90 -12.58 4.98 -5.23
N GLN A 91 -13.37 4.71 -4.19
CA GLN A 91 -12.91 4.39 -2.83
C GLN A 91 -13.00 2.90 -2.48
N ASP A 92 -13.44 2.06 -3.43
CA ASP A 92 -13.48 0.61 -3.25
C ASP A 92 -12.21 -0.03 -3.81
N TRP A 93 -11.34 -0.48 -2.91
CA TRP A 93 -10.06 -1.09 -3.24
C TRP A 93 -10.08 -2.58 -2.91
N GLN A 94 -9.78 -3.39 -3.91
CA GLN A 94 -9.70 -4.83 -3.81
C GLN A 94 -8.24 -5.25 -3.82
N VAL A 95 -7.87 -6.24 -3.01
CA VAL A 95 -6.50 -6.76 -2.99
C VAL A 95 -6.48 -8.09 -3.71
N THR A 96 -5.56 -8.26 -4.65
CA THR A 96 -5.38 -9.54 -5.34
C THR A 96 -4.59 -10.52 -4.46
N LYS A 97 -4.62 -11.82 -4.79
CA LYS A 97 -3.79 -12.86 -4.15
C LYS A 97 -2.30 -12.52 -4.18
N GLU A 98 -1.86 -11.80 -5.20
CA GLU A 98 -0.48 -11.33 -5.36
C GLU A 98 -0.15 -10.08 -4.53
N GLY A 99 -1.14 -9.50 -3.84
CA GLY A 99 -0.99 -8.27 -3.06
C GLY A 99 -1.12 -6.98 -3.87
N LYS A 100 -1.72 -7.00 -5.07
CA LYS A 100 -1.93 -5.77 -5.85
C LYS A 100 -3.23 -5.10 -5.43
N PHE A 101 -3.20 -3.78 -5.25
CA PHE A 101 -4.39 -2.99 -4.95
C PHE A 101 -5.09 -2.58 -6.25
N TYR A 102 -6.23 -3.19 -6.53
CA TYR A 102 -7.08 -2.97 -7.71
C TYR A 102 -8.27 -2.08 -7.37
N ASN A 103 -8.55 -1.10 -8.24
CA ASN A 103 -9.80 -0.35 -8.21
C ASN A 103 -10.64 -0.69 -9.45
N LYS A 104 -11.82 -1.28 -9.21
CA LYS A 104 -12.73 -1.71 -10.27
C LYS A 104 -13.28 -0.54 -11.09
N ALA A 105 -13.56 0.60 -10.47
CA ALA A 105 -14.10 1.78 -11.17
C ALA A 105 -13.11 2.36 -12.19
N MET A 106 -11.80 2.22 -11.92
CA MET A 106 -10.74 2.68 -12.83
C MET A 106 -10.21 1.59 -13.76
N GLY A 107 -10.44 0.31 -13.44
CA GLY A 107 -9.81 -0.81 -14.14
C GLY A 107 -8.28 -0.81 -14.01
N LYS A 108 -7.74 -0.27 -12.91
CA LYS A 108 -6.30 -0.07 -12.69
C LYS A 108 -5.89 -0.48 -11.29
N CYS A 109 -4.60 -0.73 -11.11
CA CYS A 109 -3.97 -1.03 -9.85
C CYS A 109 -3.02 0.08 -9.39
N ILE A 110 -2.58 0.04 -8.13
CA ILE A 110 -1.55 0.96 -7.61
C ILE A 110 -0.17 0.48 -8.03
N LYS A 111 0.64 1.39 -8.59
CA LYS A 111 2.09 1.24 -8.76
C LYS A 111 2.79 2.27 -7.87
N ALA A 112 3.86 1.83 -7.23
CA ALA A 112 4.77 2.69 -6.48
C ALA A 112 6.19 2.13 -6.58
N ASP A 113 7.17 3.02 -6.54
CA ASP A 113 8.59 2.69 -6.64
C ASP A 113 9.24 2.71 -5.25
N ALA A 114 10.31 1.94 -5.05
CA ALA A 114 11.00 1.88 -3.76
C ALA A 114 11.94 3.08 -3.56
N GLU A 115 11.41 4.29 -3.73
CA GLU A 115 12.12 5.56 -3.65
C GLU A 115 11.40 6.52 -2.72
N LEU A 116 12.16 7.25 -1.91
CA LEU A 116 11.62 8.17 -0.90
C LEU A 116 10.85 9.32 -1.56
N LEU A 117 9.63 9.59 -1.05
CA LEU A 117 8.68 10.58 -1.59
C LEU A 117 8.20 10.30 -3.02
N SER A 118 8.49 9.11 -3.59
CA SER A 118 7.96 8.74 -4.89
C SER A 118 6.44 8.59 -4.81
N LEU A 119 5.72 9.19 -5.76
CA LEU A 119 4.26 9.18 -5.78
C LEU A 119 3.73 7.82 -6.23
N ALA A 120 2.74 7.31 -5.50
CA ALA A 120 1.93 6.19 -5.96
C ALA A 120 1.00 6.65 -7.09
N VAL A 121 0.90 5.83 -8.13
CA VAL A 121 0.12 6.13 -9.33
C VAL A 121 -0.81 4.97 -9.71
N LEU A 122 -1.83 5.28 -10.51
CA LEU A 122 -2.67 4.24 -11.12
C LEU A 122 -2.00 3.71 -12.38
N GLN A 123 -1.88 2.39 -12.47
CA GLN A 123 -1.26 1.71 -13.60
C GLN A 123 -2.01 0.41 -13.94
N PHE A 124 -1.77 -0.12 -15.14
CA PHE A 124 -2.17 -1.48 -15.52
C PHE A 124 -1.71 -2.51 -14.49
N CYS A 125 -2.58 -3.45 -14.13
CA CYS A 125 -2.32 -4.42 -13.05
C CYS A 125 -1.19 -5.42 -13.37
N SER A 126 -0.87 -5.64 -14.64
CA SER A 126 0.32 -6.40 -15.05
C SER A 126 1.63 -5.72 -14.63
N LEU A 127 1.64 -4.37 -14.61
CA LEU A 127 2.79 -3.52 -14.29
C LEU A 127 2.73 -2.91 -12.87
N ALA A 128 1.74 -3.32 -12.09
CA ALA A 128 1.49 -2.78 -10.76
C ALA A 128 2.36 -3.42 -9.68
N SER A 129 2.58 -2.67 -8.61
CA SER A 129 3.40 -3.09 -7.49
C SER A 129 2.63 -4.05 -6.58
N LYS A 130 3.37 -4.97 -5.93
CA LYS A 130 2.82 -5.88 -4.91
C LYS A 130 2.99 -5.23 -3.54
N PHE A 131 1.98 -5.37 -2.69
CA PHE A 131 1.93 -4.77 -1.37
C PHE A 131 1.53 -5.80 -0.31
N VAL A 132 1.92 -5.52 0.92
CA VAL A 132 1.57 -6.29 2.11
C VAL A 132 0.79 -5.39 3.06
N VAL A 133 -0.37 -5.86 3.50
CA VAL A 133 -1.16 -5.18 4.54
C VAL A 133 -0.86 -5.84 5.87
N GLU A 134 -0.34 -5.06 6.81
CA GLU A 134 0.16 -5.54 8.10
C GLU A 134 -0.38 -4.66 9.22
N GLU A 135 -0.72 -5.29 10.34
CA GLU A 135 -1.19 -4.59 11.54
C GLU A 135 -0.02 -3.80 12.16
N VAL A 136 -0.28 -2.59 12.64
CA VAL A 136 0.71 -1.72 13.28
C VAL A 136 0.90 -2.20 14.73
N THR A 137 1.53 -3.36 14.89
CA THR A 137 2.04 -3.89 16.16
C THR A 137 3.56 -4.05 16.13
N VAL A 138 4.16 -4.04 14.94
CA VAL A 138 5.60 -4.09 14.68
C VAL A 138 5.93 -2.99 13.66
N THR A 139 6.86 -2.10 13.97
CA THR A 139 7.23 -0.98 13.09
C THR A 139 8.13 -1.46 11.94
N THR A 140 7.56 -2.20 10.97
CA THR A 140 8.31 -2.72 9.80
C THR A 140 8.64 -1.66 8.75
N CYS A 141 7.89 -0.54 8.74
CA CYS A 141 8.22 0.64 7.94
C CYS A 141 9.33 1.49 8.58
N ALA A 142 9.92 1.06 9.71
CA ALA A 142 11.01 1.77 10.37
C ALA A 142 12.16 0.81 10.71
N ALA A 143 13.22 0.88 9.91
CA ALA A 143 14.62 0.90 10.36
C ALA A 143 15.50 0.84 9.10
N GLY A 144 16.38 1.83 8.94
CA GLY A 144 17.54 1.68 8.08
C GLY A 144 18.38 0.46 8.51
N PRO A 145 19.34 0.02 7.68
CA PRO A 145 20.13 -1.18 7.92
C PRO A 145 21.09 -0.96 9.09
N ASN A 146 20.63 -1.11 10.33
CA ASN A 146 21.49 -1.14 11.52
C ASN A 146 20.75 -1.67 12.77
N GLN A 147 20.05 -2.80 12.65
CA GLN A 147 19.69 -3.62 13.81
C GLN A 147 20.21 -5.04 13.62
N LYS A 148 21.44 -5.23 14.12
CA LYS A 148 22.04 -6.54 14.37
C LYS A 148 21.10 -7.31 15.32
N PRO A 149 20.76 -8.58 15.06
CA PRO A 149 19.96 -9.37 15.98
C PRO A 149 20.75 -9.53 17.28
N SER A 150 20.15 -9.16 18.42
CA SER A 150 20.69 -9.52 19.73
C SER A 150 20.53 -11.03 19.91
N GLU A 151 21.65 -11.75 19.98
CA GLU A 151 21.68 -13.13 20.43
C GLU A 151 21.02 -13.22 21.83
N ALA A 152 19.93 -13.98 21.91
CA ALA A 152 19.35 -14.36 23.18
C ALA A 152 20.26 -15.40 23.83
N LEU A 153 20.85 -15.01 24.96
CA LEU A 153 21.67 -15.84 25.83
C LEU A 153 20.81 -17.01 26.35
N SER A 154 21.01 -18.21 25.83
CA SER A 154 20.47 -19.44 26.43
C SER A 154 21.24 -19.73 27.71
N GLN A 155 20.62 -19.49 28.87
CA GLN A 155 21.09 -20.07 30.11
C GLN A 155 20.56 -21.50 30.21
N ASN A 156 21.50 -22.44 30.07
CA ASN A 156 21.30 -23.85 30.32
C ASN A 156 20.98 -24.10 31.79
N THR A 157 19.87 -24.79 32.02
CA THR A 157 19.68 -25.70 33.15
C THR A 157 20.69 -26.83 33.06
N GLU A 158 21.51 -27.02 34.09
CA GLU A 158 21.97 -28.33 34.62
C GLU A 158 22.97 -28.12 35.77
N ALA A 159 22.54 -28.48 36.99
CA ALA A 159 23.27 -29.22 38.03
C ALA A 159 22.41 -29.27 39.30
#